data_AF-A0A7K7UI10-F1
#
_entry.id   AF-A0A7K7UI10-F1
#
_cell.length_a   1.000
_cell.length_b   1.000
_cell.length_c   1.000
_cell.angle_alpha   90.00
_cell.angle_beta   90.00
_cell.angle_gamma   90.00
#
_symmetry.space_group_name_H-M   'P 1'
#
loop_
_entity.id
_entity.type
_entity.pdbx_description
1 polymer ?
#
loop_
_entity_poly.entity_id
_entity_poly.type
_entity_poly.pdbx_seq_one_letter_code
_entity_poly.pdbx_strand_id
1 'polypeptide(L)' 'MGVAKESVPRQHCLPLKPEAGVWALCHNRDGYKALTSPDVTPLALRNVPRRVRICLDFHEGRVVFF' A
#
# COMPACT_ATOMS: atom_id res chain seq x y z
N MET A 1 -0.37 5.98 -0.35
CA MET A 1 0.20 5.87 -1.71
C MET A 1 0.25 4.39 -2.09
N GLY A 2 -0.08 4.00 -3.32
CA GLY A 2 -0.17 2.58 -3.67
C GLY A 2 -0.74 2.30 -5.05
N VAL A 3 -1.14 1.05 -5.26
CA VAL A 3 -1.79 0.52 -6.45
C VAL A 3 -3.16 -0.01 -6.07
N ALA A 4 -4.15 0.16 -6.94
CA ALA A 4 -5.45 -0.47 -6.85
C ALA A 4 -5.76 -1.19 -8.16
N LYS A 5 -6.47 -2.31 -8.10
CA LYS A 5 -7.05 -2.91 -9.31
C LYS A 5 -8.04 -1.93 -9.92
N GLU A 6 -8.14 -1.94 -11.25
CA GLU A 6 -9.10 -1.09 -11.97
C GLU A 6 -10.56 -1.37 -11.55
N SER A 7 -10.86 -2.63 -11.23
CA SER A 7 -12.17 -3.10 -10.80
C SER A 7 -12.61 -2.62 -9.41
N VAL A 8 -11.75 -1.92 -8.66
CA VAL A 8 -12.07 -1.41 -7.32
C VAL A 8 -13.13 -0.30 -7.44
N PRO A 9 -14.32 -0.45 -6.80
CA PRO A 9 -15.35 0.58 -6.82
C PRO A 9 -14.86 1.91 -6.22
N ARG A 10 -15.24 3.05 -6.81
CA ARG A 10 -14.80 4.39 -6.34
C ARG A 10 -15.84 5.16 -5.53
N GLN A 11 -17.07 4.62 -5.45
CA GLN A 11 -18.23 5.34 -4.92
C GLN A 11 -18.40 5.24 -3.39
N HIS A 12 -17.64 4.37 -2.72
CA HIS A 12 -17.80 4.12 -1.28
C HIS A 12 -16.44 4.06 -0.58
N CYS A 13 -16.43 4.28 0.73
CA CYS A 13 -15.26 4.03 1.55
C CYS A 13 -14.96 2.53 1.57
N LEU A 14 -13.91 2.12 0.88
CA LEU A 14 -13.49 0.72 0.80
C LEU A 14 -12.33 0.45 1.76
N PRO A 15 -12.22 -0.77 2.30
CA PRO A 15 -11.07 -1.15 3.08
C PRO A 15 -9.82 -1.14 2.18
N LEU A 16 -8.80 -0.39 2.60
CA LEU A 16 -7.52 -0.28 1.88
C LEU A 16 -6.65 -1.49 2.22
N LYS A 17 -7.00 -2.67 1.71
CA LYS A 17 -6.31 -3.93 1.98
C LYS A 17 -6.19 -4.83 0.75
N PRO A 18 -5.24 -5.79 0.71
CA PRO A 18 -4.99 -6.61 -0.47
C PRO A 18 -6.21 -7.40 -0.95
N GLU A 19 -7.06 -7.89 -0.05
CA GLU A 19 -8.29 -8.64 -0.40
C GLU A 19 -9.29 -7.77 -1.18
N ALA A 20 -9.27 -6.46 -0.97
CA ALA A 20 -10.07 -5.50 -1.73
C ALA A 20 -9.39 -5.05 -3.03
N GLY A 21 -8.25 -5.67 -3.40
CA GLY A 21 -7.48 -5.33 -4.59
C GLY A 21 -6.67 -4.04 -4.45
N VAL A 22 -6.31 -3.65 -3.22
CA VAL A 22 -5.54 -2.43 -2.94
C VAL A 22 -4.25 -2.78 -2.20
N TRP A 23 -3.12 -2.29 -2.70
CA TRP A 23 -1.80 -2.40 -2.07
C TRP A 23 -1.23 -1.01 -1.85
N ALA A 24 -1.08 -0.61 -0.59
CA ALA A 24 -0.70 0.76 -0.28
C ALA A 24 0.11 0.91 1.01
N LEU A 25 0.87 2.00 1.05
CA LEU A 25 1.48 2.57 2.25
C LEU A 25 0.65 3.75 2.75
N CYS A 26 0.49 3.84 4.08
CA CYS A 26 -0.01 5.00 4.80
C CYS A 26 1.15 5.68 5.53
N HIS A 27 1.14 7.01 5.61
CA HIS A 27 2.06 7.78 6.43
C HIS A 27 1.24 8.75 7.28
N ASN A 28 1.33 8.62 8.60
CA ASN A 28 0.63 9.46 9.55
C ASN A 28 1.56 9.81 10.74
N ARG A 29 1.00 10.29 11.85
CA ARG A 29 1.78 10.69 13.04
C ARG A 29 2.63 9.55 13.63
N ASP A 30 2.24 8.30 13.40
CA ASP A 30 2.96 7.12 13.90
C ASP A 30 3.99 6.60 12.88
N GLY A 31 4.25 7.33 11.80
CA GLY A 31 5.18 6.95 10.74
C GLY A 31 4.53 6.17 9.60
N TYR A 32 5.37 5.43 8.86
CA TYR A 32 4.95 4.65 7.70
C TYR A 32 4.36 3.31 8.12
N LYS A 33 3.29 2.91 7.44
CA LYS A 33 2.62 1.62 7.65
C LYS A 33 2.27 1.01 6.30
N ALA A 34 2.53 -0.28 6.13
CA ALA A 34 1.98 -1.06 5.03
C ALA A 34 0.58 -1.53 5.39
N LEU A 35 -0.39 -1.25 4.51
CA LEU A 35 -1.78 -1.65 4.71
C LEU A 35 -1.98 -3.11 4.29
N THR A 36 -1.36 -3.99 5.06
CA THR A 36 -1.45 -5.46 4.94
C THR A 36 -2.71 -6.00 5.62
N SER A 37 -2.94 -7.30 5.45
CA SER A 37 -4.05 -8.04 6.06
C SER A 37 -3.49 -9.31 6.71
N PRO A 38 -3.99 -9.75 7.88
CA PRO A 38 -5.14 -9.20 8.61
C PRO A 38 -4.87 -7.85 9.29
N ASP A 39 -3.62 -7.60 9.66
CA ASP A 39 -3.20 -6.41 10.40
C ASP A 39 -2.32 -5.49 9.56
N VAL A 40 -2.39 -4.19 9.87
CA VAL A 40 -1.50 -3.16 9.33
C VAL A 40 -0.09 -3.38 9.87
N THR A 41 0.91 -3.40 8.99
CA THR A 41 2.32 -3.62 9.36
C THR A 41 3.05 -2.28 9.52
N PRO A 42 3.51 -1.88 10.72
CA PRO A 42 4.35 -0.70 10.89
C PRO A 42 5.71 -0.88 10.20
N LEU A 43 6.21 0.16 9.54
CA LEU A 43 7.50 0.13 8.87
C LEU A 43 8.54 0.92 9.67
N ALA A 44 9.58 0.23 10.11
CA ALA A 44 10.73 0.84 10.77
C ALA A 44 11.68 1.44 9.72
N LEU A 45 11.47 2.71 9.38
CA LEU A 45 12.33 3.45 8.45
C LEU A 45 13.31 4.32 9.24
N ARG A 46 14.61 4.26 8.87
CA ARG A 46 15.65 5.10 9.49
C ARG A 46 15.46 6.59 9.19
N ASN A 47 14.91 6.91 8.02
CA ASN A 47 14.66 8.27 7.55
C ASN A 47 13.29 8.34 6.86
N VAL A 48 12.67 9.50 6.89
CA VAL A 48 11.44 9.77 6.12
C VAL A 48 11.79 9.85 4.63
N PRO A 49 11.28 8.95 3.77
CA PRO A 49 11.56 9.00 2.35
C PRO A 49 10.95 10.25 1.72
N ARG A 50 11.75 10.97 0.93
CA ARG A 50 11.30 12.12 0.14
C ARG A 50 10.60 11.72 -1.17
N ARG A 51 10.87 10.50 -1.64
CA ARG A 51 10.31 9.92 -2.86
C ARG A 51 10.13 8.43 -2.64
N VAL A 52 9.01 7.88 -3.09
CA VAL A 52 8.71 6.44 -3.07
C VAL A 52 8.54 5.99 -4.52
N ARG A 53 9.25 4.93 -4.92
CA ARG A 53 9.02 4.25 -6.19
C ARG A 53 8.08 3.06 -5.93
N ILE A 54 7.10 2.90 -6.82
CA ILE A 54 6.16 1.78 -6.79
C ILE A 54 6.37 0.98 -8.06
N CYS A 55 6.68 -0.31 -7.92
CA CYS A 55 6.88 -1.25 -9.02
C CYS A 55 5.79 -2.32 -8.98
N LEU A 56 5.12 -2.53 -10.12
CA LEU A 56 4.14 -3.59 -10.30
C LEU A 56 4.73 -4.65 -11.22
N ASP A 57 4.84 -5.87 -10.70
CA ASP A 57 5.22 -7.05 -11.46
C ASP A 57 3.98 -7.92 -11.66
N PHE A 58 3.42 -7.88 -12.87
CA PHE A 58 2.25 -8.66 -13.24
C PHE A 58 2.53 -10.15 -13.35
N HIS A 59 3.74 -10.53 -13.80
CA HIS A 59 4.11 -11.93 -13.97
C HIS A 59 4.21 -12.61 -12.60
N GLU A 60 4.86 -11.93 -11.66
CA GLU A 60 5.07 -12.45 -10.32
C GLU A 60 3.95 -12.11 -9.33
N GLY A 61 2.94 -11.34 -9.76
CA GLY A 61 1.81 -10.93 -8.92
C GLY A 61 2.21 -10.06 -7.72
N ARG A 62 3.25 -9.21 -7.88
CA ARG A 62 3.87 -8.46 -6.76
C ARG A 62 3.79 -6.94 -6.95
N VAL A 63 3.60 -6.24 -5.84
CA VAL A 63 3.80 -4.78 -5.73
C VAL A 63 4.94 -4.54 -4.77
N VAL A 64 5.95 -3.78 -5.20
CA VAL A 64 7.16 -3.49 -4.42
C VAL A 64 7.33 -1.98 -4.26
N PHE A 65 7.73 -1.55 -3.06
CA PHE A 65 7.98 -0.16 -2.69
C PHE A 65 9.47 0.04 -2.41
N PHE A 66 10.08 1.08 -2.98
CA PHE A 66 11.48 1.48 -2.77
C PHE A 66 11.61 2.94 -2.36
#